data_AF-A0A3C0EWV6-F1
#
_entry.id   AF-A0A3C0EWV6-F1
#
_cell.length_a   1.000
_cell.length_b   1.000
_cell.length_c   1.000
_cell.angle_alpha   90.00
_cell.angle_beta   90.00
_cell.angle_gamma   90.00
#
_symmetry.space_group_name_H-M   'P 1'
#
loop_
_entity.id
_entity.type
_entity.pdbx_description
1 polymer ?
#
loop_
_entity_poly.entity_id
_entity_poly.type
_entity_poly.pdbx_seq_one_letter_code
_entity_poly.pdbx_strand_id
1 'polypeptide(L)'
;DGWHITAAEPSTRGYSSLKFRMAEKELCWQALEVTYPSGTVSLMLNEDKIEIYKNHFTVSAILVRTERVEDVLTSSVGLELDLQLCDKNKCLLPETLQFVI
;
A
#
# COMPACT_ATOMS: atom_id res chain seq x y z
N ASP A 1 -0.87 -13.12 18.53
CA ASP A 1 0.49 -12.89 17.99
C ASP A 1 0.54 -13.36 16.57
N GLY A 2 0.85 -12.46 15.64
CA GLY A 2 0.89 -12.76 14.22
C GLY A 2 1.59 -11.65 13.45
N TRP A 3 1.69 -11.83 12.14
CA TRP A 3 2.21 -10.82 11.24
C TRP A 3 1.17 -9.75 10.95
N HIS A 4 1.61 -8.50 10.92
CA HIS A 4 0.77 -7.32 10.73
C HIS A 4 1.41 -6.41 9.69
N ILE A 5 0.58 -5.67 8.95
CA ILE A 5 1.03 -4.73 7.93
C ILE A 5 1.25 -3.38 8.60
N THR A 6 2.37 -2.73 8.30
CA THR A 6 2.63 -1.33 8.69
C THR A 6 1.55 -0.40 8.13
N ALA A 7 1.09 0.55 8.94
CA ALA A 7 0.05 1.48 8.53
C ALA A 7 0.53 2.46 7.45
N ALA A 8 -0.42 3.15 6.81
CA ALA A 8 -0.13 4.17 5.79
C ALA A 8 0.35 5.52 6.38
N GLU A 9 0.55 5.60 7.69
CA GLU A 9 1.04 6.80 8.38
C GLU A 9 2.53 7.07 8.06
N PRO A 10 3.01 8.31 8.20
CA PRO A 10 4.41 8.65 7.94
C PRO A 10 5.34 7.74 8.74
N SER A 11 6.21 7.03 8.05
CA SER A 11 7.12 6.07 8.66
C SER A 11 7.90 6.72 9.81
N THR A 12 7.80 6.14 11.00
CA THR A 12 8.81 6.32 12.04
C THR A 12 10.11 5.65 11.56
N ARG A 13 11.25 6.16 12.05
CA ARG A 13 12.59 5.94 11.47
C ARG A 13 12.87 4.47 11.11
N GLY A 14 12.89 4.16 9.80
CA GLY A 14 13.39 2.87 9.27
C GLY A 14 12.33 1.84 8.87
N TYR A 15 11.04 2.11 9.08
CA TYR A 15 9.94 1.24 8.63
C TYR A 15 9.34 1.74 7.32
N SER A 16 8.80 0.86 6.51
CA SER A 16 8.10 1.23 5.27
C SER A 16 6.60 1.22 5.51
N SER A 17 5.94 2.35 5.27
CA SER A 17 4.50 2.49 5.36
C SER A 17 3.79 1.78 4.21
N LEU A 18 2.56 1.31 4.45
CA LEU A 18 1.69 0.84 3.38
C LEU A 18 1.46 1.96 2.36
N LYS A 19 1.74 1.71 1.09
CA LYS A 19 1.60 2.70 0.03
C LYS A 19 1.05 2.10 -1.24
N PHE A 20 -0.06 2.67 -1.69
CA PHE A 20 -0.63 2.40 -3.01
C PHE A 20 0.01 3.32 -4.06
N ARG A 21 0.30 2.77 -5.24
CA ARG A 21 0.75 3.54 -6.41
C ARG A 21 0.26 2.89 -7.71
N MET A 22 0.14 3.69 -8.76
CA MET A 22 0.02 3.15 -10.11
C MET A 22 1.33 2.45 -10.47
N ALA A 23 1.27 1.33 -11.20
CA ALA A 23 2.47 0.64 -11.64
C ALA A 23 3.34 1.55 -12.51
N GLU A 24 4.66 1.36 -12.50
CA GLU A 24 5.61 2.26 -13.18
C GLU A 24 5.31 2.48 -14.68
N LYS A 25 4.76 1.45 -15.35
CA LYS A 25 4.42 1.47 -16.77
C LYS A 25 2.94 1.81 -17.04
N GLU A 26 2.16 2.17 -16.02
CA GLU A 26 0.78 2.59 -16.19
C GLU A 26 0.72 4.03 -16.71
N LEU A 27 0.06 4.22 -17.85
CA LEU A 27 0.03 5.48 -18.59
C LEU A 27 -1.39 5.98 -18.88
N CYS A 28 -2.37 5.11 -18.75
CA CYS A 28 -3.76 5.32 -19.16
C CYS A 28 -4.66 5.63 -17.96
N TRP A 29 -4.23 5.28 -16.75
CA TRP A 29 -4.96 5.51 -15.51
C TRP A 29 -4.14 6.32 -14.52
N GLN A 30 -4.83 7.13 -13.73
CA GLN A 30 -4.25 7.81 -12.58
C GLN A 30 -5.15 7.65 -11.37
N ALA A 31 -4.56 7.56 -10.19
CA ALA A 31 -5.30 7.58 -8.93
C ALA A 31 -5.76 9.01 -8.63
N LEU A 32 -7.07 9.21 -8.59
CA LEU A 32 -7.67 10.49 -8.19
C LEU A 32 -7.73 10.60 -6.66
N GLU A 33 -8.15 9.51 -6.03
CA GLU A 33 -8.28 9.43 -4.58
C GLU A 33 -7.85 8.04 -4.11
N VAL A 34 -7.14 7.98 -3.00
CA VAL A 34 -6.78 6.74 -2.31
C VAL A 34 -7.17 6.87 -0.85
N THR A 35 -8.02 5.97 -0.39
CA THR A 35 -8.45 5.89 1.00
C THR A 35 -7.80 4.68 1.64
N TYR A 36 -6.98 4.94 2.67
CA TYR A 36 -6.42 3.90 3.52
C TYR A 36 -7.39 3.53 4.64
N PRO A 37 -7.32 2.29 5.16
CA PRO A 37 -8.24 1.85 6.19
C PRO A 37 -8.05 2.66 7.48
N SER A 38 -9.16 2.93 8.15
CA SER A 38 -9.17 3.48 9.51
C SER A 38 -8.98 2.36 10.53
N GLY A 39 -8.45 2.70 11.71
CA GLY A 39 -8.22 1.73 12.78
C GLY A 39 -6.83 1.10 12.73
N THR A 40 -5.82 1.90 13.06
CA THR A 40 -4.48 1.42 13.36
C THR A 40 -4.39 0.98 14.82
N VAL A 41 -3.45 0.07 15.08
CA VAL A 41 -3.05 -0.31 16.43
C VAL A 41 -1.56 -0.08 16.55
N SER A 42 -1.13 0.46 17.67
CA SER A 42 0.29 0.60 17.95
C SER A 42 0.92 -0.75 18.31
N LEU A 43 2.02 -1.06 17.66
CA LEU A 43 2.91 -2.18 17.98
C LEU A 43 4.24 -1.60 18.49
N MET A 44 4.66 -2.04 19.67
CA MET A 44 5.99 -1.74 20.18
C MET A 44 6.98 -2.73 19.58
N LEU A 45 7.97 -2.23 18.86
CA LEU A 45 9.04 -3.00 18.27
C LEU A 45 10.38 -2.44 18.74
N ASN A 46 11.08 -3.18 19.59
CA ASN A 46 12.24 -2.66 20.32
C ASN A 46 11.86 -1.40 21.12
N GLU A 47 12.44 -0.25 20.77
CA GLU A 47 12.16 1.07 21.38
C GLU A 47 11.23 1.93 20.51
N ASP A 48 10.87 1.46 19.32
CA ASP A 48 10.03 2.18 18.39
C ASP A 48 8.56 1.79 18.54
N LYS A 49 7.71 2.80 18.40
CA LYS A 49 6.26 2.64 18.26
C LYS A 49 5.91 2.74 16.79
N ILE A 50 5.33 1.67 16.23
CA ILE A 50 4.85 1.63 14.85
C ILE A 50 3.35 1.42 14.82
N GLU A 51 2.65 2.08 13.90
CA GLU A 51 1.23 1.85 13.68
C GLU A 51 1.05 0.71 12.66
N ILE A 52 0.14 -0.22 12.96
CA ILE A 52 -0.12 -1.41 12.14
C ILE A 52 -1.62 -1.63 11.91
N TYR A 53 -1.96 -2.32 10.82
CA TYR A 53 -3.29 -2.88 10.59
C TYR A 53 -3.34 -4.34 11.10
N LYS A 54 -4.28 -4.64 12.00
CA LYS A 54 -4.49 -5.99 12.51
C LYS A 54 -5.47 -6.78 11.63
N ASN A 55 -5.08 -8.01 11.29
CA ASN A 55 -5.86 -9.01 10.57
C ASN A 55 -6.19 -8.65 9.12
N HIS A 56 -7.16 -7.77 8.89
CA HIS A 56 -7.68 -7.43 7.57
C HIS A 56 -7.58 -5.93 7.35
N PHE A 57 -7.29 -5.54 6.11
CA PHE A 57 -7.23 -4.16 5.70
C PHE A 57 -7.81 -4.04 4.29
N THR A 58 -8.42 -2.90 4.00
CA THR A 58 -8.96 -2.59 2.67
C THR A 58 -8.43 -1.23 2.27
N VAL A 59 -7.71 -1.18 1.16
CA VAL A 59 -7.36 0.08 0.49
C VAL A 59 -8.35 0.28 -0.65
N SER A 60 -8.98 1.45 -0.70
CA SER A 60 -9.89 1.82 -1.77
C SER A 60 -9.24 2.90 -2.62
N ALA A 61 -9.36 2.80 -3.94
CA ALA A 61 -8.86 3.82 -4.86
C ALA A 61 -9.92 4.17 -5.91
N ILE A 62 -10.09 5.46 -6.16
CA ILE A 62 -10.87 5.98 -7.28
C ILE A 62 -9.87 6.33 -8.38
N LEU A 63 -10.03 5.69 -9.53
CA LEU A 63 -9.15 5.87 -10.68
C LEU A 63 -9.88 6.67 -11.76
N VAL A 64 -9.14 7.51 -12.47
CA VAL A 64 -9.64 8.24 -13.63
C VAL A 64 -8.74 7.96 -14.83
N ARG A 65 -9.36 7.84 -16.00
CA ARG A 65 -8.64 7.62 -17.26
C ARG A 65 -8.00 8.93 -17.72
N THR A 66 -6.78 8.84 -18.22
CA THR A 66 -6.05 9.98 -18.80
C THR A 66 -6.49 10.20 -20.26
N GLU A 67 -6.32 11.42 -20.79
CA GLU A 67 -6.78 11.83 -22.15
C GLU A 67 -5.97 11.22 -23.32
N ARG A 68 -5.19 10.15 -23.09
CA ARG A 68 -4.32 9.57 -24.13
C ARG A 68 -5.13 8.79 -25.18
N VAL A 69 -4.70 8.94 -26.44
CA VAL A 69 -5.33 8.33 -27.63
C VAL A 69 -5.33 6.82 -27.52
N GLU A 70 -6.51 6.24 -27.79
CA GLU A 70 -6.87 4.85 -27.55
C GLU A 70 -5.91 3.85 -28.20
N ASP A 71 -5.51 2.85 -27.40
CA ASP A 71 -5.23 1.52 -27.92
C ASP A 71 -6.20 0.53 -27.26
N VAL A 72 -6.62 -0.50 -27.99
CA VAL A 72 -7.66 -1.46 -27.56
C VAL A 72 -7.25 -2.25 -26.30
N LEU A 73 -5.97 -2.18 -25.93
CA LEU A 73 -5.37 -2.77 -24.73
C LEU A 73 -5.43 -1.88 -23.47
N THR A 74 -6.06 -0.70 -23.54
CA THR A 74 -6.14 0.27 -22.41
C THR A 74 -7.23 -0.03 -21.38
N SER A 75 -7.88 -1.20 -21.46
CA SER A 75 -8.93 -1.61 -20.54
C SER A 75 -8.43 -2.16 -19.21
N SER A 76 -7.16 -2.55 -19.12
CA SER A 76 -6.55 -3.03 -17.88
C SER A 76 -5.82 -1.91 -17.16
N VAL A 77 -5.71 -2.03 -15.83
CA VAL A 77 -4.96 -1.11 -14.98
C VAL A 77 -3.88 -1.85 -14.19
N GLY A 78 -2.65 -1.32 -14.25
CA GLY A 78 -1.51 -1.80 -13.47
C GLY A 78 -1.40 -1.06 -12.13
N LEU A 79 -1.42 -1.79 -11.03
CA LEU A 79 -1.37 -1.25 -9.66
C LEU A 79 -0.23 -1.88 -8.86
N GLU A 80 0.33 -1.11 -7.93
CA GLU A 80 1.37 -1.53 -7.01
C GLU A 80 1.01 -1.17 -5.56
N LEU A 81 1.34 -2.09 -4.65
CA LEU A 81 1.15 -1.91 -3.21
C LEU A 81 2.46 -2.23 -2.49
N ASP A 82 3.13 -1.20 -2.00
CA ASP A 82 4.31 -1.35 -1.14
C ASP A 82 3.83 -1.61 0.28
N LEU A 83 4.40 -2.61 0.94
CA LEU A 83 4.04 -3.01 2.30
C LEU A 83 5.24 -3.56 3.07
N GLN A 84 5.12 -3.59 4.39
CA GLN A 84 6.06 -4.28 5.26
C GLN A 84 5.30 -5.07 6.31
N LEU A 85 5.71 -6.33 6.50
CA LEU A 85 5.17 -7.19 7.54
C LEU A 85 6.02 -7.10 8.81
N CYS A 86 5.37 -6.87 9.94
CA CYS A 86 5.99 -6.83 11.25
C CYS A 86 5.24 -7.72 12.25
N ASP A 87 5.97 -8.40 13.12
CA ASP A 87 5.45 -9.02 14.34
C ASP A 87 6.03 -8.28 15.55
N LYS A 88 5.75 -8.76 16.78
CA LYS A 88 6.24 -8.14 18.01
C LYS A 88 7.78 -8.17 18.19
N ASN A 89 8.51 -8.91 17.35
CA ASN A 89 9.94 -9.13 17.48
C ASN A 89 10.75 -8.49 16.34
N LYS A 90 10.20 -8.47 15.13
CA LYS A 90 10.89 -7.99 13.93
C LYS A 90 9.95 -7.55 12.81
N CYS A 91 10.52 -6.83 11.86
CA CYS A 91 9.93 -6.62 10.53
C CYS A 91 10.70 -7.40 9.47
N LEU A 92 9.99 -7.87 8.45
CA LEU A 92 10.58 -8.38 7.22
C LEU A 92 11.04 -7.21 6.34
N LEU A 93 11.76 -7.53 5.26
CA LEU A 93 12.06 -6.52 4.25
C LEU A 93 10.75 -6.01 3.60
N PRO A 94 10.72 -4.73 3.18
CA PRO A 94 9.60 -4.22 2.41
C PRO A 94 9.43 -4.97 1.09
N GLU A 95 8.19 -5.15 0.68
CA GLU A 95 7.83 -5.84 -0.56
C GLU A 95 6.83 -5.00 -1.36
N THR A 96 6.88 -5.11 -2.68
CA THR A 96 5.90 -4.52 -3.59
C THR A 96 5.06 -5.61 -4.22
N LEU A 97 3.75 -5.59 -3.96
CA LEU A 97 2.79 -6.44 -4.66
C LEU A 97 2.34 -5.76 -5.94
N GLN A 98 2.21 -6.53 -7.03
CA GLN A 98 1.75 -6.06 -8.33
C GLN A 98 0.40 -6.70 -8.68
N PHE A 99 -0.52 -5.88 -9.17
CA PHE A 99 -1.85 -6.31 -9.59
C PHE A 99 -2.15 -5.77 -10.99
N VAL A 100 -2.85 -6.57 -11.79
CA VAL A 100 -3.43 -6.15 -13.06
C VAL A 100 -4.91 -6.48 -13.00
N ILE A 101 -5.76 -5.47 -13.17
CA ILE A 101 -7.22 -5.55 -13.13
C ILE A 101 -7.77 -5.20 -14.50
#